data_AF-A0A7Y4XXD6-F1
#
_entry.id   AF-A0A7Y4XXD6-F1
#
_cell.length_a   1.000
_cell.length_b   1.000
_cell.length_c   1.000
_cell.angle_alpha   90.00
_cell.angle_beta   90.00
_cell.angle_gamma   90.00
#
_symmetry.space_group_name_H-M   'P 1'
#
loop_
_entity.id
_entity.type
_entity.pdbx_description
1 polymer ?
#
loop_
_entity_poly.entity_id
_entity_poly.type
_entity_poly.pdbx_seq_one_letter_code
_entity_poly.pdbx_strand_id
1 'polypeptide(L)'
;MNQHEFELILDGICTALTGEAGDKIFQTAGQFERRVREVLQDAIQGDKSIAIDFSPHPQAFPDIAVGRFGIEVKFTLNDTWRSIANSVLETNRIESVEKVYLVFGKMGGTPEVRWGDYEKSVIHVRTSHVPRFEVELFASRSLFDLMGVSYDVFRVLPMAEKMLHIRTYARARLKRGERLWWLEDTPDADHVLPIQARLYTSLTTAEKTTLRAEAALLCPGIVESGRARNKYDDVVLYLLTYHGVVCHQARDLFSAGSVANPENDDTGGVYIERALKLIETEMRDASLRMDDALFVEYWGESVPPEHRIRRWVQKADLLARDWIPSRSLFL
;
A
#
# COMPACT_ATOMS: atom_id res chain seq x y z
N MET A 1 -38.14 9.57 10.24
CA MET A 1 -36.96 10.43 10.45
C MET A 1 -36.25 10.71 9.13
N ASN A 2 -36.04 11.98 8.79
CA ASN A 2 -35.25 12.43 7.64
C ASN A 2 -33.77 12.67 8.03
N GLN A 3 -32.91 13.02 7.05
CA GLN A 3 -31.48 13.21 7.29
C GLN A 3 -31.18 14.31 8.31
N HIS A 4 -31.80 15.48 8.15
CA HIS A 4 -31.56 16.63 9.02
C HIS A 4 -32.01 16.36 10.46
N GLU A 5 -33.17 15.71 10.65
CA GLU A 5 -33.64 15.28 11.96
C GLU A 5 -32.65 14.33 12.64
N PHE A 6 -32.04 13.41 11.88
CA PHE A 6 -31.05 12.49 12.43
C PHE A 6 -29.73 13.20 12.78
N GLU A 7 -29.28 14.15 11.95
CA GLU A 7 -28.09 14.97 12.24
C GLU A 7 -28.27 15.80 13.53
N LEU A 8 -29.46 16.34 13.77
CA LEU A 8 -29.78 17.04 15.04
C LEU A 8 -29.72 16.09 16.25
N ILE A 9 -30.15 14.84 16.08
CA ILE A 9 -30.00 13.81 17.13
C ILE A 9 -28.51 13.52 17.39
N LEU A 10 -27.69 13.41 16.34
CA LEU A 10 -26.24 13.22 16.47
C LEU A 10 -25.56 14.41 17.19
N ASP A 11 -25.97 15.65 16.91
CA ASP A 11 -25.51 16.84 17.64
C ASP A 11 -25.83 16.75 19.14
N GLY A 12 -27.06 16.35 19.47
CA GLY A 12 -27.51 16.14 20.85
C GLY A 12 -26.70 15.06 21.57
N ILE A 13 -26.51 13.90 20.93
CA ILE A 13 -25.73 12.78 21.47
C ILE A 13 -24.27 13.21 21.69
N CYS A 14 -23.64 13.84 20.71
CA CYS A 14 -22.25 14.29 20.83
C CYS A 14 -22.07 15.35 21.91
N THR A 15 -23.04 16.25 22.08
CA THR A 15 -23.02 17.27 23.14
C THR A 15 -23.10 16.62 24.52
N ALA A 16 -24.02 15.68 24.73
CA ALA A 16 -24.17 14.95 25.99
C ALA A 16 -22.90 14.15 26.33
N LEU A 17 -22.39 13.37 25.38
CA LEU A 17 -21.20 12.53 25.59
C LEU A 17 -19.92 13.37 25.78
N THR A 18 -19.83 14.55 25.15
CA THR A 18 -18.73 15.49 25.40
C THR A 18 -18.78 16.03 26.83
N GLY A 19 -19.97 16.37 27.34
CA GLY A 19 -20.16 16.77 28.74
C GLY A 19 -19.70 15.67 29.71
N GLU A 20 -20.16 14.44 29.50
CA GLU A 20 -19.77 13.28 30.32
C GLU A 20 -18.26 13.03 30.28
N ALA A 21 -17.64 13.11 29.10
CA ALA A 21 -16.19 12.94 28.94
C ALA A 21 -15.38 14.05 29.63
N GLY A 22 -15.94 15.26 29.75
CA GLY A 22 -15.35 16.39 30.47
C GLY A 22 -15.29 16.16 31.98
N ASP A 23 -16.30 15.49 32.55
CA ASP A 23 -16.32 15.11 33.97
C ASP A 23 -15.44 13.88 34.24
N LYS A 24 -15.59 12.85 33.40
CA LYS A 24 -14.82 11.60 33.50
C LYS A 24 -14.68 10.95 32.12
N ILE A 25 -13.44 10.88 31.64
CA ILE A 25 -13.14 10.24 30.37
C ILE A 25 -13.57 8.78 30.31
N PHE A 26 -14.04 8.36 29.15
CA PHE A 26 -14.25 6.95 28.83
C PHE A 26 -12.90 6.24 28.70
N GLN A 27 -12.83 4.98 29.13
CA GLN A 27 -11.56 4.23 29.19
C GLN A 27 -11.42 3.22 28.07
N THR A 28 -12.54 2.71 27.52
CA THR A 28 -12.52 1.66 26.50
C THR A 28 -13.52 1.94 25.39
N ALA A 29 -13.23 1.42 24.19
CA ALA A 29 -14.12 1.53 23.04
C ALA A 29 -15.50 0.93 23.32
N GLY A 30 -15.56 -0.24 23.96
CA GLY A 30 -16.83 -0.89 24.29
C GLY A 30 -17.66 -0.12 25.34
N GLN A 31 -17.00 0.56 26.30
CA GLN A 31 -17.70 1.44 27.23
C GLN A 31 -18.32 2.63 26.48
N PHE A 32 -17.54 3.26 25.60
CA PHE A 32 -18.00 4.40 24.81
C PHE A 32 -19.13 4.01 23.86
N GLU A 33 -18.99 2.93 23.10
CA GLU A 33 -20.02 2.43 22.18
C GLU A 33 -21.32 2.10 22.90
N ARG A 34 -21.25 1.41 24.06
CA ARG A 34 -22.44 1.16 24.87
C ARG A 34 -23.12 2.46 25.29
N ARG A 35 -22.35 3.46 25.71
CA ARG A 35 -22.90 4.76 26.10
C ARG A 35 -23.53 5.49 24.91
N VAL A 36 -22.94 5.42 23.71
CA VAL A 36 -23.55 5.94 22.48
C VAL A 36 -24.93 5.29 22.25
N ARG A 37 -25.05 3.96 22.40
CA ARG A 37 -26.34 3.26 22.27
C ARG A 37 -27.37 3.72 23.29
N GLU A 38 -26.98 3.90 24.56
CA GLU A 38 -27.87 4.36 25.63
C GLU A 38 -28.39 5.78 25.36
N VAL A 39 -27.50 6.74 25.10
CA VAL A 39 -27.89 8.14 24.84
C VAL A 39 -28.73 8.26 23.56
N LEU A 40 -28.41 7.47 22.54
CA LEU A 40 -29.20 7.39 21.32
C LEU A 40 -30.60 6.83 21.59
N GLN A 41 -30.70 5.73 22.35
CA GLN A 41 -31.98 5.13 22.71
C GLN A 41 -32.87 6.12 23.47
N ASP A 42 -32.29 6.94 24.34
CA ASP A 42 -32.97 8.01 25.06
C ASP A 42 -33.44 9.14 24.12
N ALA A 43 -32.60 9.53 23.17
CA ALA A 43 -32.92 10.57 22.19
C ALA A 43 -34.07 10.18 21.24
N ILE A 44 -34.27 8.87 21.00
CA ILE A 44 -35.29 8.37 20.06
C ILE A 44 -36.50 7.71 20.74
N GLN A 45 -36.67 7.81 22.06
CA GLN A 45 -37.76 7.16 22.81
C GLN A 45 -39.17 7.45 22.26
N GLY A 46 -39.35 8.57 21.54
CA GLY A 46 -40.62 8.93 20.89
C GLY A 46 -40.96 8.08 19.65
N ASP A 47 -39.98 7.41 19.03
CA ASP A 47 -40.17 6.64 17.80
C ASP A 47 -40.10 5.13 18.08
N LYS A 48 -41.27 4.52 18.32
CA LYS A 48 -41.39 3.08 18.58
C LYS A 48 -41.07 2.19 17.37
N SER A 49 -40.86 2.77 16.19
CA SER A 49 -40.52 2.00 14.99
C SER A 49 -39.03 1.65 14.92
N ILE A 50 -38.20 2.24 15.78
CA ILE A 50 -36.75 2.07 15.80
C ILE A 50 -36.33 1.43 17.13
N ALA A 51 -35.73 0.24 17.04
CA ALA A 51 -35.15 -0.44 18.19
C ALA A 51 -33.62 -0.46 18.06
N ILE A 52 -32.91 0.01 19.09
CA ILE A 52 -31.46 -0.06 19.13
C ILE A 52 -31.05 -1.44 19.63
N ASP A 53 -30.26 -2.15 18.82
CA ASP A 53 -29.68 -3.43 19.22
C ASP A 53 -28.53 -3.20 20.20
N PHE A 54 -28.54 -3.90 21.34
CA PHE A 54 -27.47 -3.88 22.34
C PHE A 54 -26.58 -5.14 22.30
N SER A 55 -26.91 -6.11 21.45
CA SER A 55 -26.17 -7.36 21.27
C SER A 55 -25.92 -7.65 19.78
N PRO A 56 -25.26 -6.72 19.05
CA PRO A 56 -25.02 -6.88 17.62
C PRO A 56 -24.10 -8.05 17.32
N HIS A 57 -24.19 -8.58 16.10
CA HIS A 57 -23.25 -9.59 15.62
C HIS A 57 -21.81 -9.03 15.67
N PRO A 58 -20.81 -9.78 16.19
CA PRO A 58 -19.41 -9.36 16.15
C PRO A 58 -19.01 -9.16 14.68
N GLN A 59 -18.62 -7.95 14.28
CA GLN A 59 -18.32 -7.53 12.89
C GLN A 59 -19.51 -7.03 12.05
N ALA A 60 -20.70 -6.82 12.62
CA ALA A 60 -21.76 -6.08 11.93
C ALA A 60 -21.26 -4.69 11.51
N PHE A 61 -21.69 -4.21 10.34
CA PHE A 61 -21.38 -2.86 9.89
C PHE A 61 -22.65 -2.15 9.38
N PRO A 62 -22.95 -0.93 9.84
CA PRO A 62 -22.26 -0.17 10.89
C PRO A 62 -22.51 -0.73 12.30
N ASP A 63 -21.78 -0.24 13.30
CA ASP A 63 -21.92 -0.68 14.70
C ASP A 63 -23.37 -0.54 15.22
N ILE A 64 -24.05 0.56 14.91
CA ILE A 64 -25.43 0.84 15.35
C ILE A 64 -26.32 1.16 14.15
N ALA A 65 -27.40 0.41 13.95
CA ALA A 65 -28.41 0.72 12.94
C ALA A 65 -29.59 1.49 13.56
N VAL A 66 -30.06 2.52 12.84
CA VAL A 66 -31.14 3.42 13.24
C VAL A 66 -32.06 3.66 12.04
N GLY A 67 -32.91 2.67 11.74
CA GLY A 67 -33.73 2.67 10.52
C GLY A 67 -32.86 2.64 9.26
N ARG A 68 -32.97 3.69 8.43
CA ARG A 68 -32.15 3.84 7.21
C ARG A 68 -30.76 4.46 7.45
N PHE A 69 -30.51 4.94 8.67
CA PHE A 69 -29.23 5.52 9.05
C PHE A 69 -28.45 4.52 9.90
N GLY A 70 -27.15 4.70 9.98
CA GLY A 70 -26.34 3.97 10.95
C GLY A 70 -25.16 4.78 11.44
N ILE A 71 -24.61 4.34 12.56
CA ILE A 71 -23.51 4.98 13.26
C ILE A 71 -22.37 3.98 13.37
N GLU A 72 -21.25 4.30 12.76
CA GLU A 72 -19.96 3.68 13.03
C GLU A 72 -19.32 4.41 14.22
N VAL A 73 -18.95 3.67 15.26
CA VAL A 73 -18.37 4.25 16.48
C VAL A 73 -16.85 4.08 16.45
N LYS A 74 -16.14 5.17 16.75
CA LYS A 74 -14.69 5.16 16.97
C LYS A 74 -14.32 5.80 18.30
N PHE A 75 -13.24 5.31 18.86
CA PHE A 75 -12.75 5.72 20.16
C PHE A 75 -11.23 5.75 20.17
N THR A 76 -10.65 6.75 20.83
CA THR A 76 -9.21 6.83 21.06
C THR A 76 -8.89 7.54 22.38
N LEU A 77 -7.82 7.10 23.02
CA LEU A 77 -7.23 7.79 24.18
C LEU A 77 -6.22 8.87 23.77
N ASN A 78 -5.83 8.90 22.49
CA ASN A 78 -4.88 9.88 21.96
C ASN A 78 -5.61 11.15 21.51
N ASP A 79 -4.87 12.25 21.37
CA ASP A 79 -5.40 13.51 20.83
C ASP A 79 -5.41 13.45 19.29
N THR A 80 -6.29 12.63 18.72
CA THR A 80 -6.41 12.44 17.27
C THR A 80 -7.83 12.10 16.84
N TRP A 81 -8.24 12.54 15.67
CA TRP A 81 -9.49 12.18 15.03
C TRP A 81 -9.34 11.07 13.99
N ARG A 82 -8.19 10.40 13.95
CA ARG A 82 -7.84 9.40 12.95
C ARG A 82 -7.89 8.00 13.55
N SER A 83 -8.51 7.05 12.85
CA SER A 83 -8.57 5.64 13.27
C SER A 83 -8.74 4.69 12.08
N ILE A 84 -8.49 3.41 12.33
CA ILE A 84 -8.82 2.33 11.41
C ILE A 84 -10.30 1.97 11.59
N ALA A 85 -11.01 1.80 10.48
CA ALA A 85 -12.43 1.46 10.43
C ALA A 85 -12.68 0.05 9.90
N ASN A 86 -13.86 -0.18 9.33
CA ASN A 86 -14.31 -1.46 8.82
C ASN A 86 -13.50 -1.93 7.59
N SER A 87 -13.72 -3.20 7.26
CA SER A 87 -13.19 -3.83 6.05
C SER A 87 -13.81 -3.21 4.80
N VAL A 88 -13.01 -3.08 3.74
CA VAL A 88 -13.44 -2.67 2.39
C VAL A 88 -14.48 -3.63 1.80
N LEU A 89 -14.46 -4.90 2.24
CA LEU A 89 -15.41 -5.92 1.82
C LEU A 89 -16.82 -5.71 2.39
N GLU A 90 -16.93 -5.17 3.60
CA GLU A 90 -18.21 -4.96 4.29
C GLU A 90 -19.12 -6.21 4.37
N THR A 91 -18.55 -7.40 4.58
CA THR A 91 -19.26 -8.70 4.49
C THR A 91 -20.52 -8.81 5.35
N ASN A 92 -20.54 -8.20 6.55
CA ASN A 92 -21.69 -8.23 7.45
C ASN A 92 -22.41 -6.88 7.50
N ARG A 93 -22.57 -6.23 6.35
CA ARG A 93 -23.28 -4.97 6.26
C ARG A 93 -24.78 -5.17 6.54
N ILE A 94 -25.35 -4.29 7.35
CA ILE A 94 -26.80 -4.20 7.57
C ILE A 94 -27.44 -3.55 6.33
N GLU A 95 -28.12 -4.34 5.51
CA GLU A 95 -28.67 -3.88 4.22
C GLU A 95 -29.69 -2.75 4.33
N SER A 96 -30.42 -2.67 5.45
CA SER A 96 -31.41 -1.61 5.67
C SER A 96 -30.78 -0.22 5.85
N VAL A 97 -29.46 -0.14 6.08
CA VAL A 97 -28.75 1.13 6.29
C VAL A 97 -28.27 1.70 4.96
N GLU A 98 -28.91 2.80 4.55
CA GLU A 98 -28.57 3.58 3.37
C GLU A 98 -27.39 4.52 3.63
N LYS A 99 -27.40 5.24 4.77
CA LYS A 99 -26.39 6.26 5.08
C LYS A 99 -25.74 6.05 6.44
N VAL A 100 -24.41 6.10 6.46
CA VAL A 100 -23.60 5.89 7.68
C VAL A 100 -22.97 7.20 8.13
N TYR A 101 -22.96 7.43 9.43
CA TYR A 101 -22.24 8.51 10.09
C TYR A 101 -21.16 7.93 11.01
N LEU A 102 -20.08 8.65 11.16
CA LEU A 102 -18.99 8.32 12.08
C LEU A 102 -19.19 9.12 13.37
N VAL A 103 -19.38 8.47 14.51
CA VAL A 103 -19.31 9.10 15.84
C VAL A 103 -17.99 8.74 16.47
N PHE A 104 -17.16 9.75 16.76
CA PHE A 104 -15.82 9.57 17.27
C PHE A 104 -15.69 10.20 18.65
N GLY A 105 -15.30 9.42 19.65
CA GLY A 105 -14.85 9.91 20.95
C GLY A 105 -13.32 10.01 21.04
N LYS A 106 -12.80 11.23 21.21
CA LYS A 106 -11.37 11.52 21.42
C LYS A 106 -11.16 11.92 22.87
N MET A 107 -10.42 11.12 23.63
CA MET A 107 -10.17 11.38 25.07
C MET A 107 -8.83 12.03 25.36
N GLY A 108 -7.91 12.09 24.38
CA GLY A 108 -6.65 12.79 24.52
C GLY A 108 -6.79 14.30 24.31
N GLY A 109 -5.91 15.08 24.92
CA GLY A 109 -6.00 16.54 24.90
C GLY A 109 -7.24 17.02 25.67
N THR A 110 -8.06 17.85 25.04
CA THR A 110 -9.41 18.16 25.53
C THR A 110 -10.38 17.06 25.08
N PRO A 111 -10.99 16.30 26.01
CA PRO A 111 -11.94 15.25 25.66
C PRO A 111 -13.14 15.82 24.91
N GLU A 112 -13.47 15.19 23.79
CA GLU A 112 -14.49 15.69 22.88
C GLU A 112 -15.12 14.54 22.10
N VAL A 113 -16.42 14.66 21.84
CA VAL A 113 -17.16 13.74 20.98
C VAL A 113 -17.76 14.53 19.82
N ARG A 114 -17.49 14.04 18.61
CA ARG A 114 -17.93 14.67 17.35
C ARG A 114 -18.43 13.61 16.38
N TRP A 115 -19.21 14.07 15.41
CA TRP A 115 -19.67 13.23 14.32
C TRP A 115 -19.31 13.81 12.96
N GLY A 116 -19.33 12.96 11.93
CA GLY A 116 -19.19 13.36 10.54
C GLY A 116 -19.84 12.35 9.61
N ASP A 117 -20.03 12.75 8.34
CA ASP A 117 -20.45 11.83 7.28
C ASP A 117 -19.36 10.77 7.05
N TYR A 118 -19.74 9.49 7.06
CA TYR A 118 -18.77 8.38 6.96
C TYR A 118 -18.00 8.42 5.63
N GLU A 119 -18.69 8.64 4.51
CA GLU A 119 -18.08 8.72 3.17
C GLU A 119 -17.02 9.83 3.14
N LYS A 120 -17.36 11.00 3.69
CA LYS A 120 -16.43 12.15 3.74
C LYS A 120 -15.25 11.92 4.68
N SER A 121 -15.41 11.04 5.67
CA SER A 121 -14.40 10.77 6.69
C SER A 121 -13.39 9.70 6.26
N VAL A 122 -13.69 8.86 5.25
CA VAL A 122 -12.74 7.86 4.75
C VAL A 122 -11.63 8.57 3.97
N ILE A 123 -10.37 8.44 4.42
CA ILE A 123 -9.21 9.14 3.83
C ILE A 123 -8.24 8.20 3.12
N HIS A 124 -8.22 6.92 3.50
CA HIS A 124 -7.24 5.98 2.96
C HIS A 124 -7.71 4.52 3.11
N VAL A 125 -6.99 3.59 2.46
CA VAL A 125 -7.13 2.14 2.67
C VAL A 125 -5.82 1.59 3.18
N ARG A 126 -5.85 0.97 4.37
CA ARG A 126 -4.74 0.16 4.86
C ARG A 126 -4.88 -1.24 4.29
N THR A 127 -4.09 -1.49 3.26
CA THR A 127 -4.00 -2.79 2.59
C THR A 127 -3.13 -3.72 3.46
N SER A 128 -3.80 -4.57 4.24
CA SER A 128 -3.19 -5.68 4.98
C SER A 128 -3.73 -7.02 4.41
N HIS A 129 -3.71 -8.11 5.19
CA HIS A 129 -4.38 -9.38 4.84
C HIS A 129 -5.89 -9.21 4.61
N VAL A 130 -6.51 -8.22 5.27
CA VAL A 130 -7.87 -7.74 5.00
C VAL A 130 -7.79 -6.22 4.84
N PRO A 131 -8.03 -5.66 3.64
CA PRO A 131 -8.01 -4.22 3.44
C PRO A 131 -9.08 -3.52 4.30
N ARG A 132 -8.67 -2.51 5.07
CA ARG A 132 -9.56 -1.72 5.93
C ARG A 132 -9.49 -0.25 5.57
N PHE A 133 -10.61 0.45 5.72
CA PHE A 133 -10.62 1.89 5.60
C PHE A 133 -9.88 2.53 6.78
N GLU A 134 -9.27 3.67 6.51
CA GLU A 134 -8.79 4.60 7.51
C GLU A 134 -9.66 5.85 7.44
N VAL A 135 -10.16 6.28 8.59
CA VAL A 135 -11.06 7.41 8.72
C VAL A 135 -10.42 8.54 9.52
N GLU A 136 -10.76 9.77 9.17
CA GLU A 136 -10.39 10.98 9.90
C GLU A 136 -11.56 11.98 9.87
N LEU A 137 -12.01 12.44 11.03
CA LEU A 137 -13.00 13.53 11.06
C LEU A 137 -12.36 14.83 10.58
N PHE A 138 -13.16 15.65 9.89
CA PHE A 138 -12.73 16.95 9.33
C PHE A 138 -11.62 16.84 8.28
N ALA A 139 -11.52 15.69 7.61
CA ALA A 139 -10.63 15.52 6.47
C ALA A 139 -10.94 16.54 5.36
N SER A 140 -9.89 17.03 4.70
CA SER A 140 -10.03 18.00 3.61
C SER A 140 -10.62 17.40 2.32
N ARG A 141 -10.34 16.12 2.06
CA ARG A 141 -10.87 15.34 0.93
C ARG A 141 -11.03 13.88 1.35
N SER A 142 -12.11 13.25 0.89
CA SER A 142 -12.28 11.82 1.07
C SER A 142 -11.49 11.02 0.04
N LEU A 143 -11.25 9.74 0.34
CA LEU A 143 -10.73 8.75 -0.59
C LEU A 143 -11.64 8.63 -1.82
N PHE A 144 -12.96 8.70 -1.62
CA PHE A 144 -13.96 8.58 -2.68
C PHE A 144 -13.89 9.75 -3.66
N ASP A 145 -13.72 10.98 -3.17
CA ASP A 145 -13.46 12.16 -4.00
C ASP A 145 -12.16 11.99 -4.82
N LEU A 146 -11.12 11.44 -4.20
CA LEU A 146 -9.82 11.21 -4.84
C LEU A 146 -9.87 10.09 -5.89
N MET A 147 -10.71 9.08 -5.69
CA MET A 147 -10.95 7.99 -6.65
C MET A 147 -11.96 8.37 -7.73
N GLY A 148 -12.71 9.46 -7.56
CA GLY A 148 -13.76 9.90 -8.48
C GLY A 148 -14.98 8.96 -8.50
N VAL A 149 -15.29 8.29 -7.39
CA VAL A 149 -16.43 7.37 -7.24
C VAL A 149 -17.10 7.59 -5.90
N SER A 150 -18.44 7.64 -5.85
CA SER A 150 -19.15 7.77 -4.57
C SER A 150 -19.09 6.47 -3.77
N TYR A 151 -19.26 6.57 -2.46
CA TYR A 151 -19.27 5.43 -1.57
C TYR A 151 -20.39 4.43 -1.91
N ASP A 152 -21.59 4.91 -2.24
CA ASP A 152 -22.72 4.05 -2.61
C ASP A 152 -22.47 3.21 -3.86
N VAL A 153 -21.77 3.78 -4.85
CA VAL A 153 -21.35 3.03 -6.04
C VAL A 153 -20.21 2.08 -5.66
N PHE A 154 -19.20 2.56 -4.94
CA PHE A 154 -18.02 1.77 -4.59
C PHE A 154 -18.36 0.54 -3.75
N ARG A 155 -19.26 0.66 -2.76
CA ARG A 155 -19.54 -0.39 -1.78
C ARG A 155 -20.14 -1.66 -2.39
N VAL A 156 -20.89 -1.52 -3.50
CA VAL A 156 -21.54 -2.65 -4.20
C VAL A 156 -20.65 -3.31 -5.25
N LEU A 157 -19.48 -2.73 -5.55
CA LEU A 157 -18.56 -3.30 -6.54
C LEU A 157 -17.98 -4.65 -6.07
N PRO A 158 -17.69 -5.58 -7.00
CA PRO A 158 -16.89 -6.75 -6.71
C PRO A 158 -15.52 -6.35 -6.14
N MET A 159 -14.92 -7.22 -5.32
CA MET A 159 -13.63 -6.92 -4.68
C MET A 159 -12.54 -6.60 -5.69
N ALA A 160 -12.50 -7.27 -6.84
CA ALA A 160 -11.54 -7.00 -7.90
C ALA A 160 -11.62 -5.55 -8.43
N GLU A 161 -12.84 -5.04 -8.62
CA GLU A 161 -13.08 -3.66 -9.09
C GLU A 161 -12.79 -2.63 -8.00
N LYS A 162 -13.17 -2.90 -6.74
CA LYS A 162 -12.77 -2.09 -5.58
C LYS A 162 -11.25 -1.92 -5.52
N MET A 163 -10.52 -3.01 -5.70
CA MET A 163 -9.06 -3.00 -5.70
C MET A 163 -8.48 -2.28 -6.92
N LEU A 164 -9.14 -2.27 -8.07
CA LEU A 164 -8.72 -1.48 -9.23
C LEU A 164 -8.73 0.03 -8.91
N HIS A 165 -9.79 0.53 -8.30
CA HIS A 165 -9.87 1.94 -7.86
C HIS A 165 -8.77 2.27 -6.84
N ILE A 166 -8.59 1.43 -5.82
CA ILE A 166 -7.58 1.62 -4.77
C ILE A 166 -6.16 1.64 -5.37
N ARG A 167 -5.86 0.72 -6.30
CA ARG A 167 -4.56 0.66 -6.97
C ARG A 167 -4.28 1.87 -7.85
N THR A 168 -5.28 2.29 -8.62
CA THR A 168 -5.16 3.48 -9.48
C THR A 168 -4.86 4.71 -8.64
N TYR A 169 -5.58 4.89 -7.54
CA TYR A 169 -5.33 5.95 -6.56
C TYR A 169 -3.93 5.85 -5.94
N ALA A 170 -3.49 4.66 -5.54
CA ALA A 170 -2.18 4.46 -4.92
C ALA A 170 -1.02 4.77 -5.92
N ARG A 171 -1.13 4.30 -7.17
CA ARG A 171 -0.14 4.53 -8.23
C ARG A 171 0.04 6.01 -8.53
N ALA A 172 -1.06 6.78 -8.57
CA ALA A 172 -1.01 8.23 -8.83
C ALA A 172 -0.22 9.03 -7.77
N ARG A 173 0.08 8.43 -6.60
CA ARG A 173 0.80 9.08 -5.50
C ARG A 173 2.26 8.63 -5.35
N LEU A 174 2.70 7.67 -6.18
CA LEU A 174 4.09 7.21 -6.15
C LEU A 174 5.02 8.31 -6.66
N LYS A 175 6.12 8.55 -5.92
CA LYS A 175 7.21 9.40 -6.41
C LYS A 175 8.03 8.67 -7.45
N ARG A 176 8.85 9.42 -8.20
CA ARG A 176 9.81 8.84 -9.15
C ARG A 176 10.74 7.87 -8.41
N GLY A 177 10.69 6.58 -8.78
CA GLY A 177 11.47 5.51 -8.16
C GLY A 177 10.74 4.72 -7.05
N GLU A 178 9.54 5.14 -6.63
CA GLU A 178 8.72 4.34 -5.71
C GLU A 178 7.91 3.29 -6.50
N ARG A 179 7.76 2.10 -5.90
CA ARG A 179 7.01 0.96 -6.47
C ARG A 179 6.05 0.41 -5.43
N LEU A 180 4.88 -0.05 -5.88
CA LEU A 180 3.96 -0.81 -5.05
C LEU A 180 4.50 -2.25 -4.94
N TRP A 181 5.02 -2.63 -3.77
CA TRP A 181 5.59 -3.98 -3.56
C TRP A 181 4.52 -5.06 -3.32
N TRP A 182 3.24 -4.67 -3.25
CA TRP A 182 2.10 -5.56 -3.16
C TRP A 182 0.95 -4.96 -3.97
N LEU A 183 0.24 -5.79 -4.74
CA LEU A 183 -0.94 -5.50 -5.60
C LEU A 183 -0.72 -5.47 -7.12
N GLU A 184 0.11 -6.36 -7.66
CA GLU A 184 -0.02 -6.77 -9.06
C GLU A 184 -1.04 -7.90 -9.17
N ASP A 185 -2.31 -7.54 -9.40
CA ASP A 185 -3.25 -8.36 -10.18
C ASP A 185 -3.28 -7.73 -11.58
N THR A 186 -2.28 -7.99 -12.39
CA THR A 186 -2.42 -7.87 -13.84
C THR A 186 -3.11 -9.14 -14.30
N PRO A 187 -4.32 -9.07 -14.90
CA PRO A 187 -5.03 -10.26 -15.39
C PRO A 187 -4.21 -11.12 -16.36
N ASP A 188 -3.17 -10.54 -16.95
CA ASP A 188 -2.28 -11.16 -17.95
C ASP A 188 -0.81 -11.29 -17.49
N ALA A 189 -0.48 -11.10 -16.20
CA ALA A 189 0.86 -11.43 -15.73
C ALA A 189 0.85 -12.80 -15.05
N ASP A 190 1.51 -13.77 -15.68
CA ASP A 190 1.88 -15.06 -15.09
C ASP A 190 2.80 -14.96 -13.86
N HIS A 191 3.01 -13.76 -13.30
CA HIS A 191 3.85 -13.50 -12.14
C HIS A 191 3.06 -13.65 -10.84
N VAL A 192 2.67 -14.89 -10.51
CA VAL A 192 2.20 -15.23 -9.16
C VAL A 192 3.41 -15.27 -8.23
N LEU A 193 3.64 -14.19 -7.50
CA LEU A 193 4.68 -14.16 -6.47
C LEU A 193 4.38 -15.20 -5.36
N PRO A 194 5.39 -15.87 -4.81
CA PRO A 194 5.21 -16.68 -3.61
C PRO A 194 4.65 -15.80 -2.47
N ILE A 195 3.65 -16.32 -1.74
CA ILE A 195 3.03 -15.65 -0.58
C ILE A 195 4.08 -15.29 0.49
N GLN A 196 5.18 -16.03 0.55
CA GLN A 196 6.28 -15.81 1.48
C GLN A 196 7.46 -15.14 0.78
N ALA A 197 7.88 -13.98 1.29
CA ALA A 197 9.11 -13.33 0.87
C ALA A 197 10.32 -14.25 1.14
N ARG A 198 11.17 -14.45 0.13
CA ARG A 198 12.39 -15.26 0.22
C ARG A 198 13.60 -14.36 0.41
N LEU A 199 14.59 -14.79 1.18
CA LEU A 199 15.86 -14.08 1.26
C LEU A 199 16.74 -14.47 0.08
N TYR A 200 17.34 -13.51 -0.62
CA TYR A 200 18.26 -13.79 -1.72
C TYR A 200 19.39 -14.76 -1.31
N THR A 201 19.88 -14.64 -0.07
CA THR A 201 20.93 -15.51 0.49
C THR A 201 20.52 -16.98 0.56
N SER A 202 19.22 -17.27 0.69
CA SER A 202 18.66 -18.63 0.74
C SER A 202 18.46 -19.29 -0.62
N LEU A 203 18.59 -18.54 -1.72
CA LEU A 203 18.39 -19.03 -3.08
C LEU A 203 19.51 -19.96 -3.54
N THR A 204 19.19 -20.83 -4.50
CA THR A 204 20.20 -21.68 -5.17
C THR A 204 21.17 -20.83 -6.01
N THR A 205 22.36 -21.35 -6.30
CA THR A 205 23.35 -20.63 -7.11
C THR A 205 22.83 -20.30 -8.51
N ALA A 206 22.07 -21.22 -9.13
CA ALA A 206 21.47 -20.99 -10.44
C ALA A 206 20.44 -19.85 -10.40
N GLU A 207 19.50 -19.87 -9.45
CA GLU A 207 18.53 -18.77 -9.27
C GLU A 207 19.23 -17.44 -8.99
N LYS A 208 20.28 -17.44 -8.16
CA LYS A 208 21.08 -16.23 -7.88
C LYS A 208 21.68 -15.65 -9.15
N THR A 209 22.25 -16.49 -10.02
CA THR A 209 22.84 -16.03 -11.28
C THR A 209 21.78 -15.42 -12.20
N THR A 210 20.66 -16.11 -12.40
CA THR A 210 19.56 -15.61 -13.24
C THR A 210 19.01 -14.29 -12.73
N LEU A 211 18.61 -14.22 -11.45
CA LEU A 211 18.04 -13.00 -10.88
C LEU A 211 19.01 -11.82 -10.89
N ARG A 212 20.31 -12.08 -10.68
CA ARG A 212 21.35 -11.05 -10.73
C ARG A 212 21.55 -10.52 -12.14
N ALA A 213 21.50 -11.39 -13.15
CA ALA A 213 21.60 -11.00 -14.55
C ALA A 213 20.39 -10.18 -15.01
N GLU A 214 19.17 -10.62 -14.68
CA GLU A 214 17.94 -9.89 -14.99
C GLU A 214 17.95 -8.50 -14.32
N ALA A 215 18.30 -8.43 -13.03
CA ALA A 215 18.38 -7.17 -12.31
C ALA A 215 19.47 -6.24 -12.89
N ALA A 216 20.64 -6.78 -13.23
CA ALA A 216 21.70 -6.02 -13.88
C ALA A 216 21.28 -5.47 -15.24
N LEU A 217 20.54 -6.28 -16.01
CA LEU A 217 20.02 -5.89 -17.32
C LEU A 217 18.98 -4.77 -17.19
N LEU A 218 18.04 -4.86 -16.25
CA LEU A 218 17.03 -3.80 -16.10
C LEU A 218 17.62 -2.51 -15.51
N CYS A 219 18.64 -2.62 -14.65
CA CYS A 219 19.13 -1.50 -13.83
C CYS A 219 20.56 -1.08 -14.22
N PRO A 220 20.79 -0.38 -15.34
CA PRO A 220 22.13 0.07 -15.73
C PRO A 220 22.77 1.03 -14.70
N GLY A 221 21.99 1.64 -13.80
CA GLY A 221 22.49 2.47 -12.69
C GLY A 221 23.55 1.79 -11.81
N ILE A 222 23.62 0.45 -11.81
CA ILE A 222 24.66 -0.29 -11.08
C ILE A 222 26.09 0.04 -11.53
N VAL A 223 26.30 0.66 -12.69
CA VAL A 223 27.65 1.09 -13.14
C VAL A 223 28.04 2.48 -12.69
N GLU A 224 27.14 3.23 -12.05
CA GLU A 224 27.44 4.55 -11.49
C GLU A 224 28.59 4.51 -10.47
N SER A 225 29.20 5.67 -10.22
CA SER A 225 30.30 5.78 -9.26
C SER A 225 29.92 5.24 -7.87
N GLY A 226 30.89 4.71 -7.12
CA GLY A 226 30.66 4.23 -5.74
C GLY A 226 30.16 5.31 -4.75
N ARG A 227 30.13 6.59 -5.16
CA ARG A 227 29.56 7.71 -4.38
C ARG A 227 28.04 7.85 -4.56
N ALA A 228 27.45 7.21 -5.57
CA ALA A 228 26.02 7.21 -5.77
C ALA A 228 25.35 6.35 -4.68
N ARG A 229 24.57 6.99 -3.81
CA ARG A 229 23.98 6.34 -2.62
C ARG A 229 22.90 5.30 -2.97
N ASN A 230 22.20 5.50 -4.09
CA ASN A 230 20.95 4.80 -4.41
C ASN A 230 21.09 3.91 -5.66
N LYS A 231 22.31 3.66 -6.13
CA LYS A 231 22.57 2.96 -7.40
C LYS A 231 22.11 1.50 -7.46
N TYR A 232 21.73 0.92 -6.31
CA TYR A 232 21.23 -0.46 -6.20
C TYR A 232 19.74 -0.52 -5.83
N ASP A 233 19.08 0.62 -5.63
CA ASP A 233 17.69 0.66 -5.17
C ASP A 233 16.76 -0.04 -6.16
N ASP A 234 16.92 0.23 -7.45
CA ASP A 234 16.12 -0.40 -8.51
C ASP A 234 16.35 -1.92 -8.58
N VAL A 235 17.56 -2.40 -8.29
CA VAL A 235 17.85 -3.85 -8.20
C VAL A 235 17.07 -4.47 -7.04
N VAL A 236 17.11 -3.84 -5.87
CA VAL A 236 16.39 -4.34 -4.69
C VAL A 236 14.88 -4.34 -4.94
N LEU A 237 14.35 -3.27 -5.55
CA LEU A 237 12.94 -3.15 -5.88
C LEU A 237 12.49 -4.16 -6.93
N TYR A 238 13.30 -4.42 -7.96
CA TYR A 238 13.01 -5.44 -8.96
C TYR A 238 12.89 -6.83 -8.32
N LEU A 239 13.90 -7.23 -7.53
CA LEU A 239 13.92 -8.54 -6.88
C LEU A 239 12.75 -8.70 -5.89
N LEU A 240 12.41 -7.64 -5.16
CA LEU A 240 11.28 -7.68 -4.24
C LEU A 240 9.95 -7.77 -4.98
N THR A 241 9.74 -6.91 -5.98
CA THR A 241 8.43 -6.70 -6.62
C THR A 241 8.09 -7.80 -7.62
N TYR A 242 9.07 -8.31 -8.38
CA TYR A 242 8.82 -9.31 -9.43
C TYR A 242 9.18 -10.73 -9.04
N HIS A 243 9.96 -10.91 -7.97
CA HIS A 243 10.39 -12.24 -7.52
C HIS A 243 10.06 -12.53 -6.05
N GLY A 244 9.53 -11.56 -5.30
CA GLY A 244 9.28 -11.72 -3.86
C GLY A 244 10.57 -11.97 -3.07
N VAL A 245 11.71 -11.53 -3.61
CA VAL A 245 13.06 -11.79 -3.05
C VAL A 245 13.60 -10.53 -2.39
N VAL A 246 13.86 -10.61 -1.09
CA VAL A 246 14.54 -9.57 -0.33
C VAL A 246 16.05 -9.71 -0.49
N CYS A 247 16.69 -8.70 -1.06
CA CYS A 247 18.14 -8.67 -1.28
C CYS A 247 18.82 -7.57 -0.44
N HIS A 248 19.01 -7.84 0.85
CA HIS A 248 19.60 -6.88 1.80
C HIS A 248 21.09 -6.58 1.53
N GLN A 249 21.77 -7.41 0.74
CA GLN A 249 23.18 -7.34 0.39
C GLN A 249 23.43 -6.93 -1.07
N ALA A 250 22.50 -6.19 -1.69
CA ALA A 250 22.54 -5.86 -3.11
C ALA A 250 23.87 -5.26 -3.61
N ARG A 251 24.52 -4.39 -2.82
CA ARG A 251 25.85 -3.84 -3.16
C ARG A 251 26.88 -4.94 -3.40
N ASP A 252 26.93 -5.91 -2.50
CA ASP A 252 27.95 -6.95 -2.49
C ASP A 252 27.79 -7.91 -3.69
N LEU A 253 26.58 -8.01 -4.26
CA LEU A 253 26.35 -8.72 -5.52
C LEU A 253 27.09 -8.12 -6.71
N PHE A 254 27.64 -6.92 -6.60
CA PHE A 254 28.28 -6.24 -7.72
C PHE A 254 29.67 -5.70 -7.41
N SER A 255 30.04 -5.61 -6.13
CA SER A 255 31.32 -5.03 -5.71
C SER A 255 32.09 -5.85 -4.68
N ALA A 256 31.62 -7.02 -4.26
CA ALA A 256 32.39 -7.88 -3.36
C ALA A 256 33.49 -8.64 -4.10
N GLY A 257 34.66 -8.81 -3.46
CA GLY A 257 35.77 -9.57 -4.03
C GLY A 257 35.41 -11.01 -4.34
N SER A 258 34.61 -11.67 -3.50
CA SER A 258 34.11 -13.04 -3.74
C SER A 258 33.19 -13.16 -4.97
N VAL A 259 32.65 -12.04 -5.46
CA VAL A 259 31.73 -11.99 -6.59
C VAL A 259 32.43 -11.50 -7.86
N ALA A 260 33.36 -10.56 -7.72
CA ALA A 260 34.14 -9.99 -8.82
C ALA A 260 35.43 -10.78 -9.14
N ASN A 261 35.93 -11.57 -8.18
CA ASN A 261 37.16 -12.33 -8.27
C ASN A 261 37.01 -13.70 -7.59
N PRO A 262 36.18 -14.61 -8.14
CA PRO A 262 35.96 -15.93 -7.55
C PRO A 262 37.22 -16.81 -7.57
N GLU A 263 38.13 -16.56 -8.51
CA GLU A 263 39.40 -17.27 -8.65
C GLU A 263 40.49 -16.76 -7.69
N ASN A 264 40.21 -15.66 -6.98
CA ASN A 264 41.11 -15.01 -6.04
C ASN A 264 42.50 -14.72 -6.64
N ASP A 265 42.51 -14.16 -7.85
CA ASP A 265 43.73 -13.75 -8.53
C ASP A 265 44.20 -12.33 -8.13
N ASP A 266 45.49 -12.03 -8.33
CA ASP A 266 46.05 -10.69 -8.06
C ASP A 266 45.82 -9.70 -9.22
N THR A 267 44.93 -10.03 -10.16
CA THR A 267 44.61 -9.15 -11.29
C THR A 267 43.66 -8.06 -10.78
N GLY A 268 44.21 -6.97 -10.24
CA GLY A 268 43.43 -5.81 -9.84
C GLY A 268 42.48 -5.33 -10.95
N GLY A 269 41.45 -4.54 -10.62
CA GLY A 269 40.54 -4.02 -11.64
C GLY A 269 39.25 -3.41 -11.09
N VAL A 270 38.36 -3.04 -12.00
CA VAL A 270 37.03 -2.51 -11.66
C VAL A 270 36.12 -3.68 -11.27
N TYR A 271 35.77 -3.80 -10.00
CA TYR A 271 35.04 -4.97 -9.50
C TYR A 271 33.67 -5.14 -10.14
N ILE A 272 32.97 -4.03 -10.43
CA ILE A 272 31.68 -4.06 -11.14
C ILE A 272 31.82 -4.63 -12.56
N GLU A 273 32.90 -4.30 -13.26
CA GLU A 273 33.18 -4.83 -14.60
C GLU A 273 33.36 -6.35 -14.53
N ARG A 274 34.23 -6.84 -13.64
CA ARG A 274 34.48 -8.28 -13.49
C ARG A 274 33.21 -9.02 -13.06
N ALA A 275 32.46 -8.44 -12.13
CA ALA A 275 31.20 -8.94 -11.63
C ALA A 275 30.15 -9.09 -12.75
N LEU A 276 30.10 -8.16 -13.70
CA LEU A 276 29.20 -8.20 -14.86
C LEU A 276 29.67 -9.18 -15.93
N LYS A 277 30.98 -9.26 -16.20
CA LYS A 277 31.57 -10.23 -17.14
C LYS A 277 31.16 -11.67 -16.84
N LEU A 278 31.11 -12.03 -15.55
CA LEU A 278 30.71 -13.37 -15.10
C LEU A 278 29.25 -13.73 -15.39
N ILE A 279 28.39 -12.74 -15.66
CA ILE A 279 26.97 -12.94 -15.93
C ILE A 279 26.55 -12.46 -17.33
N GLU A 280 27.49 -12.12 -18.22
CA GLU A 280 27.17 -11.60 -19.56
C GLU A 280 26.32 -12.56 -20.39
N THR A 281 26.64 -13.85 -20.37
CA THR A 281 25.86 -14.87 -21.08
C THR A 281 24.41 -14.87 -20.60
N GLU A 282 24.21 -14.91 -19.28
CA GLU A 282 22.87 -14.88 -18.70
C GLU A 282 22.14 -13.55 -18.97
N MET A 283 22.86 -12.42 -19.00
CA MET A 283 22.28 -11.12 -19.38
C MET A 283 21.81 -11.12 -20.83
N ARG A 284 22.57 -11.74 -21.75
CA ARG A 284 22.15 -11.90 -23.16
C ARG A 284 20.89 -12.76 -23.25
N ASP A 285 20.85 -13.88 -22.54
CA ASP A 285 19.69 -14.77 -22.53
C ASP A 285 18.45 -14.08 -21.93
N ALA A 286 18.63 -13.37 -20.81
CA ALA A 286 17.58 -12.56 -20.19
C ALA A 286 17.04 -11.48 -21.15
N SER A 287 17.91 -10.84 -21.93
CA SER A 287 17.50 -9.82 -22.89
C SER A 287 16.56 -10.35 -23.97
N LEU A 288 16.66 -11.64 -24.32
CA LEU A 288 15.80 -12.30 -25.28
C LEU A 288 14.49 -12.80 -24.67
N ARG A 289 14.54 -13.25 -23.41
CA ARG A 289 13.40 -13.91 -22.73
C ARG A 289 12.47 -12.95 -21.99
N MET A 290 12.97 -11.85 -21.44
CA MET A 290 12.18 -10.96 -20.56
C MET A 290 11.13 -10.15 -21.33
N ASP A 291 9.98 -9.93 -20.69
CA ASP A 291 8.86 -9.19 -21.27
C ASP A 291 9.20 -7.72 -21.53
N ASP A 292 8.69 -7.19 -22.65
CA ASP A 292 8.94 -5.80 -23.06
C ASP A 292 8.40 -4.76 -22.05
N ALA A 293 7.33 -5.11 -21.33
CA ALA A 293 6.74 -4.26 -20.30
C ALA A 293 7.77 -3.87 -19.21
N LEU A 294 8.68 -4.77 -18.84
CA LEU A 294 9.74 -4.47 -17.87
C LEU A 294 10.72 -3.42 -18.41
N PHE A 295 11.02 -3.42 -19.69
CA PHE A 295 11.91 -2.42 -20.30
C PHE A 295 11.22 -1.07 -20.41
N VAL A 296 9.93 -1.03 -20.78
CA VAL A 296 9.15 0.21 -20.75
C VAL A 296 9.14 0.81 -19.33
N GLU A 297 8.97 -0.03 -18.31
CA GLU A 297 8.96 0.41 -16.92
C GLU A 297 10.32 0.91 -16.41
N TYR A 298 11.40 0.15 -16.62
CA TYR A 298 12.72 0.46 -16.05
C TYR A 298 13.55 1.41 -16.93
N TRP A 299 13.37 1.35 -18.25
CA TRP A 299 14.14 2.18 -19.19
C TRP A 299 13.36 3.37 -19.73
N GLY A 300 12.03 3.38 -19.56
CA GLY A 300 11.14 4.40 -20.11
C GLY A 300 10.90 4.27 -21.61
N GLU A 301 11.33 3.15 -22.23
CA GLU A 301 11.24 2.92 -23.67
C GLU A 301 11.17 1.42 -23.98
N SER A 302 10.45 1.07 -25.04
CA SER A 302 10.43 -0.28 -25.62
C SER A 302 11.64 -0.47 -26.53
N VAL A 303 12.28 -1.65 -26.47
CA VAL A 303 13.47 -1.97 -27.27
C VAL A 303 13.38 -3.42 -27.75
N PRO A 304 13.50 -3.68 -29.06
CA PRO A 304 13.52 -5.04 -29.59
C PRO A 304 14.57 -5.92 -28.90
N PRO A 305 14.26 -7.20 -28.61
CA PRO A 305 15.15 -8.10 -27.88
C PRO A 305 16.61 -8.11 -28.36
N GLU A 306 16.82 -8.17 -29.66
CA GLU A 306 18.13 -8.17 -30.34
C GLU A 306 18.94 -6.87 -30.16
N HIS A 307 18.31 -5.80 -29.66
CA HIS A 307 18.93 -4.48 -29.47
C HIS A 307 19.10 -4.11 -28.00
N ARG A 308 18.52 -4.88 -27.06
CA ARG A 308 18.53 -4.56 -25.63
C ARG A 308 19.93 -4.50 -25.04
N ILE A 309 20.83 -5.44 -25.35
CA ILE A 309 22.23 -5.39 -24.86
C ILE A 309 22.96 -4.16 -25.37
N ARG A 310 22.84 -3.85 -26.66
CA ARG A 310 23.44 -2.64 -27.24
C ARG A 310 22.90 -1.39 -26.55
N ARG A 311 21.59 -1.33 -26.31
CA ARG A 311 20.96 -0.19 -25.64
C ARG A 311 21.38 -0.08 -24.18
N TRP A 312 21.50 -1.21 -23.48
CA TRP A 312 21.99 -1.27 -22.12
C TRP A 312 23.40 -0.69 -22.02
N VAL A 313 24.31 -1.10 -22.90
CA VAL A 313 25.69 -0.59 -22.95
C VAL A 313 25.70 0.93 -23.20
N GLN A 314 24.86 1.44 -24.09
CA GLN A 314 24.74 2.89 -24.31
C GLN A 314 24.27 3.63 -23.04
N LYS A 315 23.29 3.10 -22.32
CA LYS A 315 22.83 3.66 -21.05
C LYS A 315 23.95 3.60 -20.00
N ALA A 316 24.65 2.47 -19.91
CA ALA A 316 25.74 2.26 -18.98
C ALA A 316 26.91 3.24 -19.22
N ASP A 317 27.30 3.47 -20.47
CA ASP A 317 28.34 4.46 -20.83
C ASP A 317 27.98 5.89 -20.40
N LEU A 318 26.70 6.26 -20.42
CA LEU A 318 26.23 7.57 -19.97
C LEU A 318 26.26 7.72 -18.44
N LEU A 319 26.22 6.61 -17.70
CA LEU A 319 26.11 6.58 -16.23
C LEU A 319 27.47 6.35 -15.56
N ALA A 320 28.32 5.52 -16.16
CA ALA A 320 29.66 5.26 -15.68
C ALA A 320 30.55 6.50 -15.81
N ARG A 321 31.37 6.76 -14.79
CA ARG A 321 32.32 7.89 -14.79
C ARG A 321 33.78 7.45 -14.81
N ASP A 322 34.07 6.36 -14.11
CA ASP A 322 35.44 5.92 -13.83
C ASP A 322 35.97 4.91 -14.86
N TRP A 323 35.11 4.44 -15.77
CA TRP A 323 35.42 3.48 -16.84
C TRP A 323 34.37 3.56 -17.94
N ILE A 324 34.62 2.91 -19.07
CA ILE A 324 33.73 2.91 -20.24
C ILE A 324 33.23 1.48 -20.49
N PRO A 325 32.02 1.14 -20.02
CA PRO A 325 31.42 -0.19 -20.18
C PRO A 325 31.53 -0.80 -21.58
N SER A 326 31.29 -0.01 -22.64
CA SER A 326 31.36 -0.48 -24.03
C SER A 326 32.74 -0.95 -24.50
N ARG A 327 33.82 -0.57 -23.81
CA ARG A 327 35.18 -1.01 -24.16
C ARG A 327 35.54 -2.40 -23.64
N SER A 328 34.71 -2.97 -22.77
CA SER A 328 35.07 -4.17 -22.01
C SER A 328 33.93 -5.17 -21.86
N LEU A 329 32.67 -4.72 -21.87
CA LEU A 329 31.52 -5.58 -21.72
C LEU A 329 30.91 -5.95 -23.07
N PHE A 330 30.45 -7.20 -23.19
CA PHE A 330 29.70 -7.72 -24.33
C PHE A 330 30.42 -7.65 -25.69
N LEU A 331 31.76 -7.73 -25.68
CA LEU A 331 32.62 -7.73 -26.87
C LEU A 331 32.47 -8.99 -27.74
#